data_AF-V5E2C4-F1
#
_entry.id   AF-V5E2C4-F1
#
_cell.length_a   1.000
_cell.length_b   1.000
_cell.length_c   1.000
_cell.angle_alpha   90.00
_cell.angle_beta   90.00
_cell.angle_gamma   90.00
#
_symmetry.space_group_name_H-M   'P 1'
#
loop_
_entity.id
_entity.type
_entity.pdbx_description
1 polymer ?
#
loop_
_entity_poly.entity_id
_entity_poly.type
_entity_poly.pdbx_seq_one_letter_code
_entity_poly.pdbx_strand_id
1 'polypeptide(L)' 'MKITTILVDETPKAVVKPVDTKDLRRFLKNGNTYLTAGNAEATITHREADDSESDRWNSAFRLHRAWGGDEDAFFGIPL' A
#
# COMPACT_ATOMS: atom_id res chain seq x y z
N MET A 1 -9.59 -1.19 -7.70
CA MET A 1 -8.50 -2.18 -7.84
C MET A 1 -8.52 -3.15 -6.64
N LYS A 2 -7.73 -4.23 -6.64
CA LYS A 2 -7.61 -5.12 -5.47
C LYS A 2 -6.63 -4.56 -4.43
N ILE A 3 -6.73 -5.04 -3.19
CA ILE A 3 -5.72 -4.77 -2.15
C ILE A 3 -4.38 -5.37 -2.61
N THR A 4 -3.35 -4.54 -2.64
CA THR A 4 -2.05 -4.81 -3.27
C THR A 4 -0.96 -4.61 -2.24
N THR A 5 -0.11 -5.61 -2.06
CA THR A 5 1.08 -5.51 -1.20
C THR A 5 2.26 -5.03 -2.01
N ILE A 6 2.96 -4.03 -1.49
CA ILE A 6 4.20 -3.49 -2.03
C ILE A 6 5.36 -4.15 -1.28
N LEU A 7 6.29 -4.70 -2.05
CA LEU A 7 7.48 -5.37 -1.54
C LEU A 7 8.71 -4.58 -1.93
N VAL A 8 9.68 -4.57 -1.03
CA VAL A 8 11.03 -4.06 -1.27
C VAL A 8 11.97 -5.19 -0.94
N ASP A 9 12.73 -5.65 -1.95
CA ASP A 9 13.60 -6.82 -1.84
C ASP A 9 12.84 -8.02 -1.25
N GLU A 10 11.68 -8.31 -1.86
CA GLU A 10 10.73 -9.39 -1.48
C GLU A 10 10.13 -9.27 -0.07
N THR A 11 10.44 -8.21 0.68
CA THR A 11 9.90 -7.94 2.01
C THR A 11 8.67 -7.03 1.91
N PRO A 12 7.49 -7.42 2.41
CA PRO A 12 6.32 -6.55 2.47
C PRO A 12 6.61 -5.26 3.25
N LYS A 13 6.27 -4.10 2.67
CA LYS A 13 6.47 -2.77 3.29
C LYS A 13 5.19 -1.97 3.45
N ALA A 14 4.24 -2.16 2.55
CA ALA A 14 2.97 -1.46 2.60
C ALA A 14 1.89 -2.30 1.94
N VAL A 15 0.66 -2.12 2.39
CA VAL A 15 -0.53 -2.67 1.73
C VAL A 15 -1.45 -1.51 1.35
N VAL A 16 -1.84 -1.46 0.08
CA VAL A 16 -2.54 -0.33 -0.54
C VAL A 16 -3.75 -0.80 -1.35
N LYS A 17 -4.77 0.05 -1.48
CA LYS A 17 -5.93 -0.18 -2.35
C LYS A 17 -6.09 1.02 -3.31
N PRO A 18 -5.24 1.11 -4.35
CA PRO A 18 -5.34 2.18 -5.34
C PRO A 18 -6.69 2.13 -6.06
N VAL A 19 -7.19 3.29 -6.47
CA VAL A 19 -8.45 3.38 -7.24
C VAL A 19 -8.25 2.74 -8.61
N ASP A 20 -7.12 3.04 -9.26
CA ASP A 20 -6.73 2.55 -10.58
C ASP A 20 -5.20 2.31 -10.70
N THR A 21 -4.77 1.80 -11.84
CA THR A 21 -3.36 1.53 -12.13
C THR A 21 -2.51 2.82 -12.17
N LYS A 22 -3.10 3.97 -12.51
CA LYS A 22 -2.39 5.26 -12.56
C LYS A 22 -2.02 5.70 -11.14
N ASP A 23 -2.92 5.50 -10.20
CA ASP A 23 -2.72 5.81 -8.79
C ASP A 23 -1.61 4.94 -8.18
N LEU A 24 -1.61 3.63 -8.46
CA LEU A 24 -0.52 2.74 -8.07
C LEU A 24 0.83 3.21 -8.62
N ARG A 25 0.91 3.50 -9.93
CA ARG A 25 2.15 3.97 -10.56
C ARG A 25 2.64 5.28 -9.94
N ARG A 26 1.72 6.20 -9.62
CA ARG A 26 2.04 7.46 -8.95
C ARG A 26 2.62 7.21 -7.56
N PHE A 27 2.04 6.29 -6.79
CA PHE A 27 2.57 5.92 -5.48
C PHE A 27 3.96 5.29 -5.58
N LEU A 28 4.18 4.33 -6.47
CA LEU A 28 5.49 3.70 -6.64
C LEU A 28 6.58 4.69 -7.06
N LYS A 29 6.23 5.69 -7.88
CA LYS A 29 7.15 6.76 -8.29
C LYS A 29 7.46 7.72 -7.13
N ASN A 30 6.43 8.26 -6.48
CA ASN A 30 6.59 9.31 -5.48
C ASN A 30 7.05 8.76 -4.12
N GLY A 31 6.62 7.54 -3.80
CA GLY A 31 6.95 6.83 -2.56
C GLY A 31 8.26 6.05 -2.64
N ASN A 32 9.01 6.10 -3.74
CA ASN A 32 10.25 5.34 -3.90
C ASN A 32 11.21 5.53 -2.72
N THR A 33 11.57 6.77 -2.39
CA THR A 33 12.46 7.07 -1.25
C THR A 33 11.90 6.57 0.09
N TYR A 34 10.58 6.64 0.28
CA TYR A 34 9.91 6.14 1.48
C TYR A 34 10.01 4.61 1.58
N LEU A 35 9.79 3.91 0.47
CA LEU A 35 9.80 2.44 0.41
C LEU A 35 11.22 1.88 0.56
N THR A 36 12.21 2.51 -0.07
CA THR A 36 13.59 2.01 -0.09
C THR A 36 14.46 2.53 1.05
N ALA A 37 13.95 3.42 1.89
CA ALA A 37 14.73 4.14 2.90
C ALA A 37 16.01 4.80 2.34
N GLY A 38 15.97 5.21 1.06
CA GLY A 38 17.11 5.82 0.37
C GLY A 38 18.07 4.84 -0.30
N ASN A 39 17.85 3.52 -0.22
CA ASN A 39 18.63 2.54 -0.98
C ASN A 39 18.21 2.53 -2.46
N ALA A 40 19.01 3.14 -3.33
CA ALA A 40 18.72 3.22 -4.76
C ALA A 40 18.79 1.86 -5.49
N GLU A 41 19.42 0.85 -4.90
CA GLU A 41 19.56 -0.50 -5.49
C GLU A 41 18.39 -1.43 -5.12
N ALA A 42 17.56 -1.03 -4.14
CA ALA A 42 16.44 -1.85 -3.70
C ALA A 42 15.40 -2.02 -4.81
N THR A 43 14.93 -3.26 -4.98
CA THR A 43 13.94 -3.60 -6.00
C THR A 43 12.54 -3.52 -5.43
N ILE A 44 11.70 -2.69 -6.05
CA ILE A 44 10.28 -2.56 -5.68
C ILE A 44 9.43 -3.46 -6.58
N THR A 45 8.65 -4.35 -5.99
CA THR A 45 7.65 -5.17 -6.69
C THR A 45 6.29 -5.08 -5.98
N HIS A 46 5.25 -5.65 -6.58
CA HIS A 46 3.93 -5.70 -5.96
C HIS A 46 3.18 -6.98 -6.33
N ARG A 47 2.32 -7.45 -5.43
CA ARG A 47 1.42 -8.59 -5.65
C ARG A 47 0.06 -8.33 -5.01
N GLU A 48 -0.92 -9.19 -5.31
CA GLU A 48 -2.17 -9.23 -4.53
C GLU A 48 -1.83 -9.53 -3.06
N ALA A 49 -2.51 -8.82 -2.16
CA ALA A 49 -2.33 -9.01 -0.72
C ALA A 49 -2.82 -10.41 -0.32
N ASP A 50 -2.10 -11.04 0.60
CA ASP A 50 -2.60 -12.27 1.23
C ASP A 50 -3.71 -11.94 2.25
N ASP A 51 -4.29 -12.97 2.86
CA ASP A 51 -5.39 -12.81 3.81
C ASP A 51 -4.98 -11.96 5.02
N SER A 52 -3.76 -12.15 5.55
CA SER A 52 -3.28 -11.42 6.72
C SER A 52 -3.02 -9.94 6.43
N GLU A 53 -2.46 -9.64 5.26
CA GLU A 53 -2.21 -8.29 4.77
C GLU A 53 -3.52 -7.57 4.47
N SER A 54 -4.47 -8.28 3.85
CA SER A 54 -5.83 -7.78 3.57
C SER A 54 -6.60 -7.47 4.84
N ASP A 55 -6.52 -8.34 5.86
CA ASP A 55 -7.15 -8.12 7.16
C ASP A 55 -6.60 -6.89 7.86
N ARG A 56 -5.28 -6.67 7.78
CA ARG A 56 -4.63 -5.49 8.37
C ARG A 56 -5.09 -4.21 7.68
N TRP A 57 -5.19 -4.22 6.35
CA TRP A 57 -5.74 -3.08 5.58
C TRP A 57 -7.21 -2.82 5.96
N ASN A 58 -8.04 -3.86 6.00
CA ASN A 58 -9.46 -3.74 6.36
C ASN A 58 -9.66 -3.21 7.79
N SER A 59 -8.85 -3.67 8.73
CA SER A 59 -8.87 -3.17 10.11
C SER A 59 -8.57 -1.66 10.17
N ALA A 60 -7.52 -1.22 9.47
CA ALA A 60 -7.17 0.19 9.41
C ALA A 60 -8.24 1.02 8.67
N PHE A 61 -8.81 0.49 7.59
CA PHE A 61 -9.91 1.13 6.88
C PHE A 61 -11.15 1.31 7.75
N ARG A 62 -11.51 0.30 8.56
CA ARG A 62 -12.61 0.40 9.53
C ARG A 62 -12.36 1.50 10.56
N LEU A 63 -11.11 1.64 11.03
CA LEU A 63 -10.74 2.73 11.94
C LEU A 63 -10.89 4.10 11.26
N HIS A 64 -10.41 4.25 10.02
CA HIS A 64 -10.58 5.47 9.22
C HIS A 64 -12.07 5.85 9.04
N ARG A 65 -12.92 4.87 8.74
CA ARG A 65 -14.38 5.05 8.64
C ARG A 65 -15.00 5.43 9.98
N ALA A 66 -14.52 4.88 11.09
CA ALA A 66 -15.03 5.21 12.43
C ALA A 66 -14.76 6.69 12.82
N TRP A 67 -13.68 7.28 12.32
CA TRP A 67 -13.40 8.72 12.45
C TRP A 67 -14.25 9.59 11.49
N GLY A 68 -14.98 8.98 10.54
CA GLY A 68 -15.77 9.69 9.53
C GLY A 68 -15.04 9.92 8.20
N GLY A 69 -13.94 9.21 7.96
CA GLY A 69 -13.18 9.31 6.72
C GLY A 69 -13.91 8.74 5.49
N ASP A 70 -13.60 9.31 4.33
CA ASP A 70 -14.15 8.87 3.03
C ASP A 70 -13.50 7.55 2.55
N GLU A 71 -14.25 6.70 1.85
CA GLU A 71 -13.72 5.49 1.23
C GLU A 71 -12.59 5.79 0.23
N ASP A 72 -12.78 6.81 -0.61
CA ASP A 72 -11.84 7.16 -1.67
C ASP A 72 -10.60 7.89 -1.14
N ALA A 73 -10.65 8.36 0.12
CA ALA A 73 -9.53 9.05 0.77
C ALA A 73 -8.56 8.08 1.48
N PHE A 74 -8.88 6.80 1.59
CA PHE A 74 -8.03 5.83 2.28
C PHE A 74 -7.19 5.00 1.31
N PHE A 75 -5.90 5.33 1.22
CA PHE A 75 -5.01 4.69 0.25
C PHE A 75 -4.37 3.39 0.75
N GLY A 76 -3.85 3.36 1.98
CA GLY A 76 -3.13 2.20 2.49
C GLY A 76 -2.41 2.44 3.82
N ILE A 77 -1.67 1.43 4.25
CA ILE A 77 -0.94 1.40 5.52
C ILE A 77 0.45 0.78 5.36
N PRO A 78 1.42 1.13 6.21
CA PRO A 78 2.67 0.39 6.32
C PRO A 78 2.43 -1.01 6.91
N LEU A 79 3.30 -1.95 6.55
CA LEU A 79 3.37 -3.29 7.13
C LEU A 79 4.53 -3.40 8.12
#